data_AF-A0A1U9VIG8-F1
#
_entry.id   AF-A0A1U9VIG8-F1
#
_cell.length_a   1.000
_cell.length_b   1.000
_cell.length_c   1.000
_cell.angle_alpha   90.00
_cell.angle_beta   90.00
_cell.angle_gamma   90.00
#
_symmetry.space_group_name_H-M   'P 1'
#
loop_
_entity.id
_entity.type
_entity.pdbx_description
1 polymer ?
#
loop_
_entity_poly.entity_id
_entity_poly.type
_entity_poly.pdbx_seq_one_letter_code
_entity_poly.pdbx_strand_id
1 'polypeptide(L)'
;MVIVYPAYVLASLLATLFAVVAVNWWAPLTCDDQGNLPRWLRWFQTFDASLDAGWRDGYIAQSWGDTPLRRFMARVYWLYRNPAYGWDYWPLGVEFNPRAWRVVRYIESDTLTLFVAVGDGFNVYYHGRFGMLKLGWKAVELLG
;
A
#
# COMPACT_ATOMS: atom_id res chain seq x y z
N MET A 1 3.70 -15.49 14.87
CA MET A 1 3.33 -14.28 14.11
C MET A 1 1.85 -13.91 14.25
N VAL A 2 0.90 -14.84 14.14
CA VAL A 2 -0.55 -14.54 14.25
C VAL A 2 -0.94 -13.79 15.54
N ILE A 3 -0.38 -14.16 16.70
CA ILE A 3 -0.70 -13.55 18.00
C ILE A 3 -0.31 -12.06 18.06
N VAL A 4 0.76 -11.65 17.36
CA VAL A 4 1.21 -10.24 17.35
C VAL A 4 0.47 -9.40 16.30
N TYR A 5 -0.37 -10.01 15.46
CA TYR A 5 -1.11 -9.30 14.41
C TYR A 5 -1.91 -8.09 14.92
N PRO A 6 -2.68 -8.18 16.03
CA PRO A 6 -3.44 -7.03 16.51
C PRO A 6 -2.56 -5.84 16.90
N ALA A 7 -1.36 -6.10 17.44
CA ALA A 7 -0.40 -5.06 17.74
C ALA A 7 0.15 -4.40 16.46
N TYR A 8 0.41 -5.19 15.41
CA TYR A 8 0.81 -4.66 14.10
C TYR A 8 -0.30 -3.87 13.41
N VAL A 9 -1.55 -4.32 13.54
CA VAL A 9 -2.72 -3.56 13.06
C VAL A 9 -2.78 -2.20 13.77
N LEU A 10 -2.64 -2.16 15.10
CA LEU A 10 -2.63 -0.91 15.84
C LEU A 10 -1.47 0.00 15.41
N ALA A 11 -0.25 -0.54 15.26
CA ALA A 11 0.90 0.22 14.79
C ALA A 11 0.70 0.77 13.36
N SER A 12 0.13 -0.02 12.46
CA SER A 12 -0.22 0.39 11.09
C SER A 12 -1.29 1.48 11.08
N LEU A 13 -2.33 1.37 11.90
CA LEU A 13 -3.38 2.39 12.03
C LEU A 13 -2.84 3.70 12.58
N LEU A 14 -1.95 3.66 13.58
CA LEU A 14 -1.30 4.85 14.13
C LEU A 14 -0.40 5.53 13.08
N ALA A 15 0.38 4.75 12.33
CA ALA A 15 1.21 5.28 11.24
C ALA A 15 0.37 5.86 10.10
N THR A 16 -0.74 5.20 9.75
CA THR A 16 -1.71 5.68 8.77
C THR A 16 -2.32 7.02 9.21
N LEU A 17 -2.78 7.11 10.46
CA LEU A 17 -3.33 8.34 11.02
C LEU A 17 -2.29 9.46 11.01
N PHE A 18 -1.06 9.17 11.42
CA PHE A 18 0.04 10.11 11.37
C PHE A 18 0.33 10.58 9.94
N ALA A 19 0.38 9.67 8.96
CA ALA A 19 0.62 10.02 7.57
C ALA A 19 -0.48 10.95 7.01
N VAL A 20 -1.75 10.58 7.22
CA VAL A 20 -2.94 11.30 6.75
C VAL A 20 -3.02 12.71 7.34
N VAL A 21 -2.69 12.88 8.61
CA VAL A 21 -2.81 14.18 9.32
C VAL A 21 -1.55 15.03 9.15
N ALA A 22 -0.37 14.43 9.25
CA ALA A 22 0.87 15.17 9.44
C ALA A 22 1.82 15.15 8.24
N VAL A 23 1.63 14.29 7.23
CA VAL A 23 2.65 14.09 6.17
C VAL A 23 2.09 14.29 4.75
N ASN A 24 0.97 13.64 4.43
CA ASN A 24 0.50 13.47 3.05
C ASN A 24 0.26 14.78 2.28
N TRP A 25 -0.09 15.87 2.98
CA TRP A 25 -0.45 17.13 2.37
C TRP A 25 0.75 18.02 2.00
N TRP A 26 1.96 17.78 2.53
CA TRP A 26 3.16 18.57 2.20
C TRP A 26 4.32 17.75 1.66
N ALA A 27 4.44 16.47 2.03
CA ALA A 27 5.56 15.62 1.60
C ALA A 27 5.83 15.66 0.08
N PRO A 28 4.82 15.73 -0.81
CA PRO A 28 5.04 15.81 -2.25
C PRO A 28 5.84 17.03 -2.74
N LEU A 29 5.98 18.08 -1.93
CA LEU A 29 6.86 19.22 -2.23
C LEU A 29 8.34 18.82 -2.28
N THR A 30 8.69 17.70 -1.66
CA THR A 30 10.08 17.21 -1.56
C THR A 30 10.42 16.16 -2.61
N CYS A 31 9.48 15.83 -3.51
CA CYS A 31 9.72 14.84 -4.55
C CYS A 31 10.79 15.29 -5.54
N ASP A 32 11.60 14.34 -5.99
CA ASP A 32 12.48 14.52 -7.13
C ASP A 32 11.70 14.57 -8.47
N ASP A 33 12.45 14.69 -9.57
CA ASP A 33 11.91 14.75 -10.94
C ASP A 33 11.19 13.46 -11.37
N GLN A 34 11.45 12.34 -10.70
CA GLN A 34 10.79 11.06 -10.94
C GLN A 34 9.53 10.86 -10.07
N GLY A 35 9.18 11.86 -9.25
CA GLY A 35 8.01 11.82 -8.38
C GLY A 35 8.24 11.02 -7.11
N ASN A 36 9.50 10.91 -6.69
CA ASN A 36 9.98 10.00 -5.67
C ASN A 36 10.36 10.81 -4.41
N LEU A 37 9.87 10.40 -3.23
CA LEU A 37 10.19 11.06 -1.96
C LEU A 37 11.66 10.83 -1.55
N PRO A 38 12.27 11.73 -0.77
CA PRO A 38 13.61 11.51 -0.23
C PRO A 38 13.62 10.29 0.71
N ARG A 39 14.79 9.66 0.87
CA ARG A 39 14.94 8.38 1.60
C ARG A 39 14.27 8.36 2.98
N TRP A 40 14.36 9.44 3.75
CA TRP A 40 13.78 9.52 5.08
C TRP A 40 12.24 9.60 5.10
N LEU A 41 11.60 9.98 3.98
CA LEU A 41 10.16 9.97 3.80
C LEU A 41 9.65 8.71 3.07
N ARG A 42 10.52 7.75 2.75
CA ARG A 42 10.12 6.57 1.98
C ARG A 42 9.09 5.71 2.67
N TRP A 43 9.02 5.75 4.00
CA TRP A 43 7.99 5.10 4.81
C TRP A 43 6.56 5.44 4.37
N PHE A 44 6.36 6.62 3.77
CA PHE A 44 5.05 7.10 3.32
C PHE A 44 4.77 6.79 1.85
N GLN A 45 5.78 6.35 1.10
CA GLN A 45 5.64 6.00 -0.29
C GLN A 45 5.37 4.51 -0.48
N THR A 46 4.67 4.16 -1.55
CA THR A 46 4.65 2.81 -2.14
C THR A 46 6.06 2.32 -2.46
N PHE A 47 6.32 1.03 -2.28
CA PHE A 47 7.65 0.44 -2.50
C PHE A 47 7.96 0.25 -4.01
N ASP A 48 6.93 0.06 -4.81
CA ASP A 48 6.95 -0.33 -6.22
C ASP A 48 6.63 0.81 -7.20
N ALA A 49 6.10 1.93 -6.69
CA ALA A 49 5.62 3.04 -7.51
C ALA A 49 6.05 4.41 -6.96
N SER A 50 6.25 5.38 -7.86
CA SER A 50 6.42 6.80 -7.51
C SER A 50 5.06 7.46 -7.26
N LEU A 51 5.05 8.68 -6.70
CA LEU A 51 3.79 9.39 -6.45
C LEU A 51 3.14 9.87 -7.77
N ASP A 52 3.88 9.82 -8.88
CA ASP A 52 3.35 10.12 -10.21
C ASP A 52 2.59 8.94 -10.84
N ALA A 53 2.69 7.73 -10.27
CA ALA A 53 1.96 6.54 -10.73
C ALA A 53 0.45 6.78 -10.82
N GLY A 54 -0.11 7.60 -9.92
CA GLY A 54 -1.52 7.95 -9.94
C GLY A 54 -2.01 8.43 -11.30
N TRP A 55 -1.32 9.40 -11.89
CA TRP A 55 -1.71 9.98 -13.19
C TRP A 55 -1.01 9.32 -14.38
N ARG A 56 0.17 8.72 -14.20
CA ARG A 56 0.89 8.00 -15.27
C ARG A 56 0.24 6.66 -15.61
N ASP A 57 -0.24 5.94 -14.60
CA ASP A 57 -0.69 4.56 -14.74
C ASP A 57 -2.23 4.44 -14.80
N GLY A 58 -2.93 5.58 -14.89
CA GLY A 58 -4.37 5.63 -15.15
C GLY A 58 -5.27 5.46 -13.92
N TYR A 59 -4.76 5.63 -12.69
CA TYR A 59 -5.59 5.64 -11.48
C TYR A 59 -6.42 6.94 -11.36
N ILE A 60 -5.92 8.03 -11.93
CA ILE A 60 -6.64 9.28 -12.16
C ILE A 60 -6.35 9.79 -13.59
N ALA A 61 -7.08 10.80 -14.04
CA ALA A 61 -6.91 11.33 -15.39
C ALA A 61 -5.46 11.84 -15.62
N GLN A 62 -4.89 11.51 -16.78
CA GLN A 62 -3.52 11.92 -17.15
C GLN A 62 -3.30 13.43 -17.09
N SER A 63 -4.36 14.22 -17.32
CA SER A 63 -4.32 15.69 -17.27
C SER A 63 -3.96 16.27 -15.90
N TRP A 64 -3.90 15.43 -14.87
CA TRP A 64 -3.37 15.80 -13.56
C TRP A 64 -1.82 15.94 -13.58
N GLY A 65 -1.12 15.41 -14.58
CA GLY A 65 0.32 15.57 -14.75
C GLY A 65 0.75 16.88 -15.46
N ASP A 66 -0.20 17.58 -16.09
CA ASP A 66 0.05 18.65 -17.06
C ASP A 66 0.67 19.91 -16.46
N THR A 67 0.32 20.24 -15.22
CA THR A 67 0.80 21.47 -14.56
C THR A 67 1.42 21.16 -13.20
N PRO A 68 2.35 21.99 -12.71
CA PRO A 68 2.99 21.76 -11.41
C PRO A 68 1.98 21.62 -10.26
N LEU A 69 0.93 22.45 -10.24
CA LEU A 69 -0.11 22.40 -9.20
C LEU A 69 -0.93 21.11 -9.29
N ARG A 70 -1.36 20.70 -10.49
CA ARG A 70 -2.11 19.47 -10.65
C ARG A 70 -1.27 18.25 -10.30
N ARG A 71 0.02 18.26 -10.67
CA ARG A 71 0.96 17.17 -10.35
C ARG A 71 1.16 17.07 -8.84
N PHE A 72 1.29 18.21 -8.16
CA PHE A 72 1.33 18.24 -6.71
C PHE A 72 0.06 17.61 -6.10
N MET A 73 -1.13 18.02 -6.55
CA MET A 73 -2.40 17.46 -6.08
C MET A 73 -2.54 15.96 -6.39
N ALA A 74 -2.04 15.50 -7.54
CA ALA A 74 -2.01 14.09 -7.91
C ALA A 74 -1.15 13.27 -6.94
N ARG A 75 0.02 13.79 -6.58
CA ARG A 75 0.94 13.17 -5.64
C ARG A 75 0.37 13.14 -4.22
N VAL A 76 -0.28 14.23 -3.79
CA VAL A 76 -1.04 14.27 -2.52
C VAL A 76 -2.12 13.19 -2.53
N TYR A 77 -2.95 13.13 -3.58
CA TYR A 77 -3.96 12.09 -3.75
C TYR A 77 -3.38 10.68 -3.66
N TRP A 78 -2.23 10.43 -4.31
CA TRP A 78 -1.54 9.13 -4.25
C TRP A 78 -1.18 8.73 -2.82
N LEU A 79 -0.66 9.66 -2.01
CA LEU A 79 -0.34 9.40 -0.61
C LEU A 79 -1.59 9.14 0.24
N TYR A 80 -2.71 9.83 -0.02
CA TYR A 80 -3.97 9.54 0.67
C TYR A 80 -4.59 8.20 0.25
N ARG A 81 -4.35 7.74 -0.98
CA ARG A 81 -4.76 6.41 -1.44
C ARG A 81 -3.89 5.30 -0.83
N ASN A 82 -2.63 5.59 -0.53
CA ASN A 82 -1.65 4.63 -0.03
C ASN A 82 -0.91 5.17 1.23
N PRO A 83 -1.63 5.53 2.30
CA PRO A 83 -1.01 6.19 3.45
C PRO A 83 -0.05 5.23 4.15
N ALA A 84 1.15 5.71 4.48
CA ALA A 84 2.16 4.94 5.20
C ALA A 84 2.50 3.57 4.56
N TYR A 85 2.38 3.44 3.22
CA TYR A 85 2.50 2.12 2.58
C TYR A 85 3.85 1.45 2.88
N GLY A 86 4.96 2.19 2.77
CA GLY A 86 6.29 1.70 3.07
C GLY A 86 6.45 1.26 4.53
N TRP A 87 5.78 1.92 5.46
CA TRP A 87 5.71 1.52 6.87
C TRP A 87 4.96 0.20 7.06
N ASP A 88 3.93 -0.09 6.30
CA ASP A 88 3.31 -1.42 6.38
C ASP A 88 4.18 -2.50 5.71
N TYR A 89 4.95 -2.10 4.70
CA TYR A 89 5.71 -3.02 3.87
C TYR A 89 7.01 -3.45 4.54
N TRP A 90 7.91 -2.54 4.91
CA TRP A 90 9.25 -2.91 5.39
C TRP A 90 9.30 -3.46 6.82
N PRO A 91 8.74 -2.80 7.86
CA PRO A 91 8.85 -3.28 9.24
C PRO A 91 7.74 -4.25 9.65
N LEU A 92 6.55 -4.18 9.03
CA LEU A 92 5.40 -5.00 9.40
C LEU A 92 5.11 -6.14 8.40
N GLY A 93 5.78 -6.15 7.25
CA GLY A 93 5.64 -7.20 6.24
C GLY A 93 6.30 -8.51 6.66
N VAL A 94 5.98 -9.57 5.90
CA VAL A 94 6.59 -10.90 6.06
C VAL A 94 7.25 -11.27 4.74
N GLU A 95 8.47 -11.79 4.82
CA GLU A 95 9.21 -12.28 3.66
C GLU A 95 8.40 -13.36 2.94
N PHE A 96 8.28 -13.22 1.62
CA PHE A 96 7.51 -14.15 0.82
C PHE A 96 8.33 -15.39 0.47
N ASN A 97 8.09 -16.48 1.20
CA ASN A 97 8.57 -17.81 0.82
C ASN A 97 7.43 -18.63 0.21
N PRO A 98 7.37 -18.85 -1.12
CA PRO A 98 6.26 -19.56 -1.75
C PRO A 98 6.10 -21.00 -1.26
N ARG A 99 7.15 -21.62 -0.70
CA ARG A 99 7.08 -22.97 -0.11
C ARG A 99 6.43 -22.99 1.27
N ALA A 100 6.43 -21.86 1.98
CA ALA A 100 5.84 -21.72 3.31
C ALA A 100 4.35 -21.37 3.27
N TRP A 101 3.83 -20.94 2.11
CA TRP A 101 2.44 -20.51 1.96
C TRP A 101 1.59 -21.57 1.28
N ARG A 102 0.38 -21.76 1.79
CA ARG A 102 -0.64 -22.63 1.24
C ARG A 102 -1.93 -21.86 1.01
N VAL A 103 -2.44 -21.91 -0.22
CA VAL A 103 -3.80 -21.42 -0.53
C VAL A 103 -4.81 -22.39 0.08
N VAL A 104 -5.64 -21.89 0.98
CA VAL A 104 -6.71 -22.63 1.66
C VAL A 104 -8.00 -22.55 0.85
N ARG A 105 -8.25 -21.40 0.23
CA ARG A 105 -9.46 -21.18 -0.58
C ARG A 105 -9.20 -20.16 -1.67
N TYR A 106 -9.68 -20.46 -2.87
CA TYR A 106 -9.71 -19.54 -3.99
C TYR A 106 -11.07 -19.63 -4.67
N ILE A 107 -11.74 -18.48 -4.81
CA ILE A 107 -12.96 -18.31 -5.60
C ILE A 107 -12.77 -17.06 -6.43
N GLU A 108 -13.00 -17.19 -7.73
CA GLU A 108 -13.06 -16.08 -8.66
C GLU A 108 -14.30 -16.26 -9.53
N SER A 109 -15.20 -15.30 -9.45
CA SER A 109 -16.41 -15.20 -10.27
C SER A 109 -16.74 -13.72 -10.51
N ASP A 110 -17.71 -13.48 -11.38
CA ASP A 110 -18.19 -12.11 -11.70
C ASP A 110 -18.71 -11.34 -10.48
N THR A 111 -19.04 -12.03 -9.38
CA THR A 111 -19.66 -11.43 -8.19
C THR A 111 -18.84 -11.60 -6.91
N LEU A 112 -17.79 -12.43 -6.95
CA LEU A 112 -16.98 -12.74 -5.77
C LEU A 112 -15.55 -13.07 -6.16
N THR A 113 -14.61 -12.34 -5.58
CA THR A 113 -13.22 -12.78 -5.43
C THR A 113 -12.96 -13.07 -3.96
N LEU A 114 -12.59 -14.30 -3.64
CA LEU A 114 -12.16 -14.72 -2.30
C LEU A 114 -10.84 -15.47 -2.42
N PHE A 115 -9.81 -14.96 -1.75
CA PHE A 115 -8.52 -15.62 -1.62
C PHE A 115 -8.17 -15.73 -0.15
N VAL A 116 -7.88 -16.95 0.31
CA VAL A 116 -7.46 -17.23 1.68
C VAL A 116 -6.20 -18.08 1.62
N ALA A 117 -5.12 -17.59 2.23
CA ALA A 117 -3.86 -18.30 2.33
C ALA A 117 -3.26 -18.19 3.73
N VAL A 118 -2.51 -19.21 4.12
CA VAL A 118 -1.81 -19.29 5.41
C VAL A 118 -0.37 -19.75 5.20
N GLY A 119 0.54 -19.26 6.02
CA GLY A 119 1.96 -19.60 6.02
C GLY A 119 2.61 -19.03 7.27
N ASP A 120 3.72 -18.31 7.11
CA ASP A 120 4.33 -17.54 8.21
C ASP A 120 3.46 -16.36 8.69
N GLY A 121 2.37 -16.10 7.98
CA GLY A 121 1.25 -15.26 8.40
C GLY A 121 -0.07 -15.78 7.82
N PHE A 122 -0.98 -14.87 7.51
CA PHE A 122 -2.17 -15.17 6.74
C PHE A 122 -2.46 -14.06 5.73
N ASN A 123 -3.29 -14.36 4.75
CA ASN A 123 -3.85 -13.40 3.81
C ASN A 123 -5.30 -13.77 3.54
N VAL A 124 -6.21 -12.81 3.70
CA VAL A 124 -7.61 -12.92 3.36
C VAL A 124 -7.94 -11.72 2.48
N TYR A 125 -8.25 -11.98 1.22
CA TYR A 125 -8.78 -10.99 0.29
C TYR A 125 -10.21 -11.36 -0.06
N TYR A 126 -11.11 -10.41 0.11
CA TYR A 126 -12.51 -10.50 -0.25
C TYR A 126 -12.88 -9.29 -1.10
N HIS A 127 -13.55 -9.53 -2.22
CA HIS A 127 -14.22 -8.52 -3.01
C HIS A 127 -15.56 -9.08 -3.47
N GLY A 128 -16.66 -8.45 -3.06
CA GLY A 128 -18.01 -8.90 -3.42
C GLY A 128 -19.07 -7.90 -3.02
N ARG A 129 -20.30 -8.37 -2.79
CA ARG A 129 -21.48 -7.52 -2.51
C ARG A 129 -21.32 -6.51 -1.37
N PHE A 130 -20.41 -6.76 -0.43
CA PHE A 130 -20.17 -5.89 0.73
C PHE A 130 -18.93 -5.00 0.58
N GLY A 131 -18.39 -4.89 -0.63
CA GLY A 131 -17.18 -4.14 -0.93
C GLY A 131 -15.93 -5.00 -0.87
N MET A 132 -14.82 -4.37 -0.51
CA MET A 132 -13.48 -4.97 -0.53
C MET A 132 -12.89 -5.00 0.87
N LEU A 133 -12.32 -6.15 1.25
CA LEU A 133 -11.58 -6.34 2.49
C LEU A 133 -10.28 -7.07 2.18
N LYS A 134 -9.18 -6.55 2.71
CA LYS A 134 -7.88 -7.23 2.70
C LYS A 134 -7.34 -7.26 4.11
N LEU A 135 -7.14 -8.45 4.63
CA LEU A 135 -6.57 -8.71 5.94
C LEU A 135 -5.38 -9.65 5.82
N GLY A 136 -4.47 -9.57 6.77
CA GLY A 136 -3.26 -10.35 6.81
C GLY A 136 -2.00 -9.55 6.48
N TRP A 137 -0.91 -10.27 6.27
CA TRP A 137 0.41 -9.69 6.04
C TRP A 137 0.62 -9.29 4.58
N LYS A 138 1.37 -8.20 4.40
CA LYS A 138 1.98 -7.88 3.11
C LYS A 138 3.18 -8.79 2.90
N ALA A 139 3.18 -9.48 1.76
CA ALA A 139 4.32 -10.24 1.27
C ALA A 139 5.41 -9.27 0.82
N VAL A 140 6.60 -9.41 1.38
CA VAL A 140 7.79 -8.62 1.05
C VAL A 140 8.71 -9.48 0.22
N GLU A 141 9.11 -8.98 -0.95
CA GLU A 141 10.26 -9.51 -1.67
C GLU A 141 11.48 -8.77 -1.17
N LEU A 142 12.41 -9.49 -0.55
CA LEU A 142 13.74 -8.94 -0.32
C LEU A 142 14.43 -8.83 -1.68
N LEU A 143 14.78 -7.61 -2.08
CA LEU A 143 15.73 -7.40 -3.17
C LEU A 143 17.03 -8.10 -2.73
N GLY A 144 17.35 -9.23 -3.38
CA GLY A 144 18.62 -9.93 -3.20
C GLY A 144 19.81 -9.12 -3.72
#